data_AF-A0A7H1MAX2-F1
#
_entry.id   AF-A0A7H1MAX2-F1
#
_cell.length_a   1.000
_cell.length_b   1.000
_cell.length_c   1.000
_cell.angle_alpha   90.00
_cell.angle_beta   90.00
_cell.angle_gamma   90.00
#
_symmetry.space_group_name_H-M   'P 1'
#
loop_
_entity.id
_entity.type
_entity.pdbx_description
1 polymer ?
#
loop_
_entity_poly.entity_id
_entity_poly.type
_entity_poly.pdbx_seq_one_letter_code
_entity_poly.pdbx_strand_id
1 'polypeptide(L)'
;MPIYKRNNGIWYADIYSPDGKRIRCSTGTKCEKEAQEYHDKLKYDLWRVKHFAEKPKILWDEACLRWLQERRDKKSLIDDETKIRRLTAFRGLYLHQLNKSLIMAEIAKIKGSNATKNRYLSFVQALLNKCVRDWGYLDSAPKLARYKESKRRVRWLRPDEAEKLVAALPDYIAEMAVFSLNTGLRKSNVLNLKWKQIDLERKVAWLHHDETKSGHALGVALNDAALSVLFKQRGKHPDYVFVNRRGQPVRDIQKPWKKALEAVGIEDFRWHDLRHT
;
A
#
# COMPACT_ATOMS: atom_id res chain seq x y z
N MET A 1 -24.39 -35.26 16.74
CA MET A 1 -24.58 -34.51 18.00
C MET A 1 -24.25 -33.05 17.74
N PRO A 2 -25.06 -32.10 18.24
CA PRO A 2 -24.93 -30.66 17.97
C PRO A 2 -23.64 -30.03 18.56
N ILE A 3 -23.14 -30.64 19.64
CA ILE A 3 -21.82 -30.38 20.21
C ILE A 3 -21.04 -31.68 20.32
N TYR A 4 -19.71 -31.60 20.24
CA TYR A 4 -18.81 -32.74 20.45
C TYR A 4 -17.52 -32.31 21.14
N LYS A 5 -16.94 -33.20 21.94
CA LYS A 5 -15.70 -32.95 22.69
C LYS A 5 -14.49 -33.47 21.94
N ARG A 6 -13.40 -32.69 21.87
CA ARG A 6 -12.11 -33.14 21.30
C ARG A 6 -11.14 -33.61 22.39
N ASN A 7 -10.06 -34.28 22.00
CA ASN A 7 -9.04 -34.84 22.90
C ASN A 7 -8.40 -33.82 23.85
N ASN A 8 -8.44 -32.52 23.52
CA ASN A 8 -7.95 -31.44 24.38
C ASN A 8 -8.96 -31.01 25.48
N GLY A 9 -10.10 -31.70 25.59
CA GLY A 9 -11.15 -31.44 26.57
C GLY A 9 -12.07 -30.28 26.24
N ILE A 10 -11.84 -29.56 25.13
CA ILE A 10 -12.66 -28.43 24.69
C ILE A 10 -13.81 -28.91 23.82
N TRP A 11 -14.99 -28.34 24.04
CA TRP A 11 -16.18 -28.60 23.24
C TRP A 11 -16.20 -27.80 21.94
N TYR A 12 -16.80 -28.38 20.91
CA TYR A 12 -16.97 -27.78 19.59
C TYR A 12 -18.45 -27.83 19.22
N ALA A 13 -18.93 -26.75 18.58
CA ALA A 13 -20.26 -26.68 18.01
C ALA A 13 -20.23 -27.06 16.53
N ASP A 14 -21.24 -27.82 16.09
CA ASP A 14 -21.42 -28.26 14.70
C ASP A 14 -22.82 -27.86 14.22
N ILE A 15 -22.88 -26.85 13.36
CA ILE A 15 -24.16 -26.29 12.90
C ILE A 15 -24.14 -26.02 11.39
N TYR A 16 -25.32 -26.01 10.78
CA TYR A 16 -25.49 -25.63 9.38
C TYR A 16 -26.03 -24.20 9.31
N SER A 17 -25.35 -23.36 8.53
CA SER A 17 -25.84 -22.04 8.16
C SER A 17 -27.12 -22.12 7.30
N PRO A 18 -27.92 -21.05 7.23
CA PRO A 18 -29.09 -20.97 6.35
C PRO A 18 -28.81 -21.29 4.88
N ASP A 19 -27.59 -21.00 4.41
CA ASP A 19 -27.11 -21.26 3.05
C ASP A 19 -26.60 -22.71 2.85
N GLY A 20 -26.79 -23.59 3.84
CA GLY A 20 -26.38 -24.99 3.79
C GLY A 20 -24.88 -25.24 4.09
N LYS A 21 -24.08 -24.18 4.32
CA LYS A 21 -22.66 -24.36 4.71
C LYS A 21 -22.56 -24.84 6.15
N ARG A 22 -21.76 -25.88 6.38
CA ARG A 22 -21.44 -26.42 7.71
C ARG A 22 -20.41 -25.53 8.42
N ILE A 23 -20.74 -25.07 9.62
CA ILE A 23 -19.90 -24.27 10.51
C ILE A 23 -19.47 -25.16 11.68
N ARG A 24 -18.16 -25.37 11.82
CA ARG A 24 -17.56 -26.07 12.96
C ARG A 24 -16.63 -25.12 13.68
N CYS A 25 -16.96 -24.78 14.92
CA CYS A 25 -16.16 -23.85 15.71
C CYS A 25 -15.95 -24.35 17.13
N SER A 26 -14.82 -23.96 17.72
CA SER A 26 -14.52 -24.23 19.13
C SER A 26 -15.42 -23.35 19.99
N THR A 27 -16.03 -23.92 21.04
CA THR A 27 -16.76 -23.13 22.04
C THR A 27 -15.82 -22.50 23.07
N GLY A 28 -14.55 -22.92 23.12
CA GLY A 28 -13.53 -22.39 24.02
C GLY A 28 -13.68 -22.82 25.48
N THR A 29 -14.72 -23.61 25.81
CA THR A 29 -15.01 -24.09 27.17
C THR A 29 -14.87 -25.61 27.29
N LYS A 30 -14.53 -26.07 28.50
CA LYS A 30 -14.54 -27.50 28.88
C LYS A 30 -15.89 -27.90 29.51
N CYS A 31 -16.74 -26.93 29.85
CA CYS A 31 -18.07 -27.12 30.41
C CYS A 31 -19.08 -27.43 29.30
N GLU A 32 -19.78 -28.56 29.41
CA GLU A 32 -20.78 -28.99 28.42
C GLU A 32 -21.98 -28.03 28.36
N LYS A 33 -22.41 -27.54 29.53
CA LYS A 33 -23.56 -26.62 29.63
C LYS A 33 -23.30 -25.29 28.93
N GLU A 34 -22.14 -24.68 29.17
CA GLU A 34 -21.71 -23.44 28.48
C GLU A 34 -21.52 -23.68 26.97
N ALA A 35 -21.03 -24.85 26.57
CA ALA A 35 -20.88 -25.21 25.17
C ALA A 35 -22.25 -25.34 24.47
N GLN A 36 -23.24 -25.90 25.17
CA GLN A 36 -24.62 -26.02 24.69
C GLN A 36 -25.28 -24.65 24.57
N GLU A 37 -25.12 -23.77 25.57
CA GLU A 37 -25.61 -22.38 25.51
C GLU A 37 -25.02 -21.59 24.34
N TYR A 38 -23.71 -21.75 24.08
CA TYR A 38 -23.04 -21.15 22.94
C TYR A 38 -23.58 -21.69 21.60
N HIS A 39 -23.78 -23.01 21.49
CA HIS A 39 -24.39 -23.63 20.32
C HIS A 39 -25.81 -23.10 20.08
N ASP A 40 -26.64 -23.01 21.13
CA ASP A 40 -28.03 -22.58 21.01
C ASP A 40 -28.13 -21.10 20.64
N LYS A 41 -27.22 -20.27 21.14
CA LYS A 41 -27.07 -18.88 20.72
C LYS A 41 -26.70 -18.77 19.23
N LEU A 42 -25.73 -19.55 18.75
CA LEU A 42 -25.36 -19.58 17.32
C LEU A 42 -26.53 -20.04 16.45
N LYS A 43 -27.26 -21.06 16.88
CA LYS A 43 -28.44 -21.56 16.19
C LYS A 43 -29.53 -20.50 16.11
N TYR A 44 -29.78 -19.79 17.20
CA TYR A 44 -30.74 -18.70 17.26
C TYR A 44 -30.34 -17.53 16.35
N ASP A 45 -29.08 -17.10 16.37
CA ASP A 45 -28.58 -16.05 15.49
C ASP A 45 -28.72 -16.44 14.00
N LEU A 46 -28.39 -17.69 13.63
CA LEU A 46 -28.57 -18.21 12.26
C LEU A 46 -30.06 -18.32 11.87
N TRP A 47 -30.93 -18.72 12.80
CA TRP A 47 -32.37 -18.78 12.59
C TRP A 47 -32.96 -17.39 12.33
N ARG A 48 -32.50 -16.36 13.06
CA ARG A 48 -32.91 -14.96 12.84
C ARG A 48 -32.47 -14.42 11.48
N VAL A 49 -31.24 -14.70 11.06
CA VAL A 49 -30.75 -14.34 9.72
C VAL A 49 -31.65 -14.94 8.63
N LYS A 50 -32.06 -16.20 8.80
CA LYS A 50 -32.94 -16.91 7.84
C LYS A 50 -34.38 -16.37 7.81
N HIS A 51 -34.98 -16.08 8.97
CA HIS A 51 -36.41 -15.77 9.07
C HIS A 51 -36.74 -14.28 9.06
N PHE A 52 -35.83 -13.42 9.53
CA PHE A 52 -36.05 -11.97 9.62
C PHE A 52 -35.22 -11.16 8.61
N ALA A 53 -34.56 -11.82 7.66
CA ALA A 53 -33.61 -11.18 6.72
C ALA A 53 -32.52 -10.34 7.44
N GLU A 54 -32.24 -10.66 8.71
CA GLU A 54 -31.24 -9.96 9.49
C GLU A 54 -29.84 -10.31 8.97
N LYS A 55 -28.99 -9.30 8.82
CA LYS A 55 -27.63 -9.51 8.32
C LYS A 55 -26.76 -10.23 9.35
N PRO A 56 -25.80 -11.05 8.91
CA PRO A 56 -24.92 -11.75 9.82
C PRO A 56 -24.07 -10.77 10.64
N LYS A 57 -23.91 -11.05 11.93
CA LYS A 57 -23.00 -10.31 12.81
C LYS A 57 -21.55 -10.71 12.50
N ILE A 58 -20.94 -10.01 11.56
CA ILE A 58 -19.56 -10.26 11.10
C ILE A 58 -18.56 -9.42 11.91
N LEU A 59 -17.46 -10.03 12.28
CA LEU A 59 -16.34 -9.34 12.94
C LEU A 59 -15.51 -8.55 11.92
N TRP A 60 -14.93 -7.45 12.37
CA TRP A 60 -13.95 -6.68 11.59
C TRP A 60 -12.82 -7.57 11.06
N ASP A 61 -12.30 -8.47 11.89
CA ASP A 61 -11.20 -9.37 11.54
C ASP A 61 -11.58 -10.32 10.41
N GLU A 62 -12.80 -10.88 10.44
CA GLU A 62 -13.32 -11.76 9.38
C GLU A 62 -13.45 -11.02 8.05
N ALA A 63 -13.97 -9.79 8.08
CA ALA A 63 -14.08 -8.94 6.90
C ALA A 63 -12.71 -8.58 6.32
N CYS A 64 -11.73 -8.31 7.19
CA CYS A 64 -10.35 -8.03 6.80
C CYS A 64 -9.65 -9.26 6.18
N LEU A 65 -9.84 -10.45 6.75
CA LEU A 65 -9.31 -11.69 6.18
C LEU A 65 -9.90 -11.96 4.79
N ARG A 66 -11.22 -11.81 4.64
CA ARG A 66 -11.88 -11.95 3.33
C ARG A 66 -11.38 -10.92 2.32
N TRP A 67 -11.19 -9.66 2.73
CA TRP A 67 -10.61 -8.61 1.88
C TRP A 67 -9.24 -9.00 1.33
N LEU A 68 -8.36 -9.51 2.20
CA LEU A 68 -7.02 -9.91 1.80
C LEU A 68 -7.03 -11.12 0.87
N GLN A 69 -7.96 -12.06 1.05
CA GLN A 69 -8.12 -13.23 0.18
C GLN A 69 -8.63 -12.84 -1.21
N GLU A 70 -9.63 -11.96 -1.30
CA GLU A 70 -10.19 -11.53 -2.59
C GLU A 70 -9.26 -10.59 -3.36
N ARG A 71 -8.29 -9.94 -2.69
CA ARG A 71 -7.36 -8.98 -3.32
C ARG A 71 -5.92 -9.45 -3.40
N ARG A 72 -5.68 -10.77 -3.45
CA ARG A 72 -4.33 -11.37 -3.53
C ARG A 72 -3.48 -10.81 -4.68
N ASP A 73 -4.08 -10.51 -5.82
CA ASP A 73 -3.37 -10.01 -7.01
C ASP A 73 -3.05 -8.51 -6.96
N LYS A 74 -3.51 -7.80 -5.92
CA LYS A 74 -3.27 -6.36 -5.78
C LYS A 74 -1.79 -6.13 -5.42
N LYS A 75 -1.03 -5.49 -6.32
CA LYS A 75 0.38 -5.09 -6.08
C LYS A 75 0.61 -4.34 -4.75
N SER A 76 -0.37 -3.58 -4.27
CA SER A 76 -0.30 -2.83 -3.00
C SER A 76 -1.05 -3.49 -1.84
N LEU A 77 -1.24 -4.81 -1.85
CA LEU A 77 -1.92 -5.53 -0.76
C LEU A 77 -1.18 -5.40 0.58
N ILE A 78 0.16 -5.37 0.55
CA ILE A 78 1.01 -5.18 1.75
C ILE A 78 0.66 -3.87 2.49
N ASP A 79 0.30 -2.82 1.75
CA ASP A 79 -0.13 -1.56 2.35
C ASP A 79 -1.46 -1.72 3.09
N ASP A 80 -2.39 -2.53 2.58
CA ASP A 80 -3.67 -2.81 3.24
C ASP A 80 -3.44 -3.66 4.49
N GLU A 81 -2.63 -4.71 4.40
CA GLU A 81 -2.25 -5.55 5.54
C GLU A 81 -1.61 -4.72 6.67
N THR A 82 -0.71 -3.80 6.31
CA THR A 82 -0.08 -2.88 7.28
C THR A 82 -1.12 -2.01 7.98
N LYS A 83 -2.14 -1.53 7.26
CA LYS A 83 -3.23 -0.73 7.86
C LYS A 83 -4.08 -1.59 8.80
N ILE A 84 -4.49 -2.78 8.36
CA ILE A 84 -5.25 -3.75 9.16
C ILE A 84 -4.52 -4.04 10.47
N ARG A 85 -3.21 -4.33 10.39
CA ARG A 85 -2.37 -4.62 11.56
C ARG A 85 -2.35 -3.47 12.57
N ARG A 86 -2.31 -2.22 12.08
CA ARG A 86 -2.26 -1.01 12.92
C ARG A 86 -3.61 -0.57 13.48
N LEU A 87 -4.72 -0.98 12.89
CA LEU A 87 -6.08 -0.71 13.38
C LEU A 87 -6.46 -1.71 14.49
N THR A 88 -5.65 -1.76 15.55
CA THR A 88 -5.84 -2.70 16.67
C THR A 88 -7.14 -2.45 17.43
N ALA A 89 -7.57 -1.19 17.53
CA ALA A 89 -8.81 -0.80 18.20
C ALA A 89 -10.09 -1.36 17.56
N PHE A 90 -10.02 -1.85 16.31
CA PHE A 90 -11.17 -2.45 15.63
C PHE A 90 -11.24 -3.97 15.78
N ARG A 91 -10.17 -4.61 16.30
CA ARG A 91 -10.12 -6.07 16.45
C ARG A 91 -11.16 -6.54 17.46
N GLY A 92 -11.85 -7.62 17.14
CA GLY A 92 -12.92 -8.19 17.95
C GLY A 92 -14.23 -7.40 17.94
N LEU A 93 -14.31 -6.26 17.24
CA LEU A 93 -15.56 -5.52 17.08
C LEU A 93 -16.39 -6.07 15.93
N TYR A 94 -17.71 -6.04 16.11
CA TYR A 94 -18.63 -6.33 15.01
C TYR A 94 -18.73 -5.13 14.08
N LEU A 95 -18.89 -5.39 12.76
CA LEU A 95 -18.97 -4.34 11.74
C LEU A 95 -20.07 -3.30 12.03
N HIS A 96 -21.21 -3.72 12.58
CA HIS A 96 -22.33 -2.81 12.90
C HIS A 96 -22.02 -1.85 14.06
N GLN A 97 -21.00 -2.14 14.88
CA GLN A 97 -20.54 -1.27 15.96
C GLN A 97 -19.60 -0.17 15.44
N LEU A 98 -19.04 -0.31 14.23
CA LEU A 98 -18.12 0.64 13.61
C LEU A 98 -18.87 1.85 13.04
N ASN A 99 -19.38 2.70 13.92
CA ASN A 99 -20.00 3.97 13.54
C ASN A 99 -18.96 5.06 13.19
N LYS A 100 -19.44 6.14 12.57
CA LYS A 100 -18.60 7.28 12.16
C LYS A 100 -17.76 7.84 13.31
N SER A 101 -18.36 8.01 14.49
CA SER A 101 -17.72 8.64 15.65
C SER A 101 -16.54 7.80 16.16
N LEU A 102 -16.75 6.49 16.33
CA LEU A 102 -15.70 5.54 16.73
C LEU A 102 -14.56 5.54 15.71
N ILE A 103 -14.88 5.39 14.42
CA ILE A 103 -13.87 5.34 13.36
C ILE A 103 -13.04 6.63 13.35
N MET A 104 -13.69 7.80 13.38
CA MET A 104 -12.99 9.08 13.35
C MET A 104 -12.10 9.27 14.59
N ALA A 105 -12.57 8.89 15.77
CA ALA A 105 -11.82 8.96 17.02
C ALA A 105 -10.56 8.08 16.99
N GLU A 106 -10.67 6.83 16.54
CA GLU A 106 -9.52 5.93 16.46
C GLU A 106 -8.51 6.37 15.39
N ILE A 107 -8.98 6.85 14.22
CA ILE A 107 -8.08 7.38 13.19
C ILE A 107 -7.38 8.67 13.64
N ALA A 108 -8.02 9.49 14.47
CA ALA A 108 -7.41 10.72 15.00
C ALA A 108 -6.16 10.43 15.84
N LYS A 109 -6.13 9.29 16.55
CA LYS A 109 -5.00 8.82 17.37
C LYS A 109 -3.79 8.35 16.55
N ILE A 110 -3.96 8.08 15.25
CA ILE A 110 -2.85 7.64 14.38
C ILE A 110 -1.83 8.77 14.23
N LYS A 111 -0.59 8.50 14.64
CA LYS A 111 0.54 9.43 14.43
C LYS A 111 0.85 9.57 12.94
N GLY A 112 0.92 10.81 12.46
CA GLY A 112 1.30 11.15 11.10
C GLY A 112 0.48 12.29 10.51
N SER A 113 0.80 12.63 9.26
CA SER A 113 0.12 13.70 8.52
C SER A 113 -1.38 13.44 8.31
N ASN A 114 -2.14 14.50 8.02
CA ASN A 114 -3.54 14.36 7.60
C ASN A 114 -3.70 13.47 6.35
N ALA A 115 -2.74 13.51 5.43
CA ALA A 115 -2.69 12.60 4.29
C ALA A 115 -2.55 11.13 4.72
N THR A 116 -1.75 10.86 5.75
CA THR A 116 -1.64 9.52 6.35
C THR A 116 -2.99 9.09 6.92
N LYS A 117 -3.61 9.91 7.76
CA LYS A 117 -4.94 9.62 8.35
C LYS A 117 -6.00 9.37 7.26
N ASN A 118 -6.01 10.20 6.21
CA ASN A 118 -6.90 10.03 5.07
C ASN A 118 -6.66 8.69 4.34
N ARG A 119 -5.42 8.20 4.23
CA ARG A 119 -5.17 6.86 3.64
C ARG A 119 -5.79 5.73 4.47
N TYR A 120 -5.81 5.85 5.80
CA TYR A 120 -6.55 4.88 6.64
C TYR A 120 -8.05 5.01 6.45
N LEU A 121 -8.60 6.23 6.45
CA LEU A 121 -10.02 6.45 6.15
C LEU A 121 -10.43 5.88 4.80
N SER A 122 -9.58 6.02 3.76
CA SER A 122 -9.84 5.45 2.44
C SER A 122 -9.94 3.94 2.49
N PHE A 123 -9.04 3.28 3.23
CA PHE A 123 -9.08 1.84 3.40
C PHE A 123 -10.34 1.40 4.13
N VAL A 124 -10.64 2.01 5.30
CA VAL A 124 -11.83 1.66 6.10
C VAL A 124 -13.10 1.88 5.27
N GLN A 125 -13.25 3.03 4.60
CA GLN A 125 -14.40 3.30 3.73
C GLN A 125 -14.52 2.27 2.61
N ALA A 126 -13.41 1.89 1.97
CA ALA A 126 -13.43 0.91 0.89
C ALA A 126 -13.85 -0.48 1.39
N LEU A 127 -13.37 -0.90 2.56
CA LEU A 127 -13.76 -2.17 3.18
C LEU A 127 -15.25 -2.17 3.57
N LEU A 128 -15.73 -1.13 4.24
CA LEU A 128 -17.15 -1.03 4.63
C LEU A 128 -18.07 -0.96 3.40
N ASN A 129 -17.66 -0.25 2.34
CA ASN A 129 -18.41 -0.23 1.08
C ASN A 129 -18.46 -1.62 0.42
N LYS A 130 -17.38 -2.41 0.47
CA LYS A 130 -17.36 -3.81 0.00
C LYS A 130 -18.32 -4.67 0.83
N CYS A 131 -18.32 -4.48 2.16
CA CYS A 131 -19.23 -5.15 3.08
C CYS A 131 -20.70 -4.87 2.73
N VAL A 132 -21.04 -3.65 2.31
CA VAL A 132 -22.40 -3.29 1.89
C VAL A 132 -22.73 -3.84 0.51
N ARG A 133 -21.91 -3.52 -0.50
CA ARG A 133 -22.25 -3.71 -1.92
C ARG A 133 -22.11 -5.14 -2.39
N ASP A 134 -21.06 -5.83 -1.94
CA ASP A 134 -20.66 -7.11 -2.52
C ASP A 134 -20.91 -8.27 -1.55
N TRP A 135 -20.74 -8.05 -0.25
CA TRP A 135 -20.84 -9.12 0.75
C TRP A 135 -22.16 -9.13 1.51
N GLY A 136 -22.96 -8.06 1.44
CA GLY A 136 -24.23 -7.96 2.15
C GLY A 136 -24.13 -8.00 3.68
N TYR A 137 -22.97 -7.68 4.25
CA TYR A 137 -22.72 -7.71 5.70
C TYR A 137 -23.25 -6.48 6.45
N LEU A 138 -23.47 -5.36 5.73
CA LEU A 138 -23.98 -4.11 6.29
C LEU A 138 -25.07 -3.54 5.37
N ASP A 139 -26.02 -2.78 5.93
CA ASP A 139 -27.03 -2.02 5.16
C ASP A 139 -26.46 -0.75 4.56
N SER A 140 -25.63 -0.06 5.32
CA SER A 140 -24.97 1.15 4.88
C SER A 140 -23.59 1.28 5.51
N ALA A 141 -22.72 2.03 4.84
CA ALA A 141 -21.42 2.40 5.35
C ALA A 141 -21.46 3.88 5.75
N PRO A 142 -20.98 4.26 6.95
CA PRO A 142 -20.93 5.66 7.34
C PRO A 142 -20.05 6.46 6.38
N LYS A 143 -20.45 7.69 6.06
CA LYS A 143 -19.64 8.62 5.28
C LYS A 143 -18.53 9.20 6.16
N LEU A 144 -17.29 8.85 5.87
CA LEU A 144 -16.13 9.32 6.62
C LEU A 144 -15.59 10.63 6.03
N ALA A 145 -15.58 11.68 6.86
CA ALA A 145 -15.08 12.99 6.46
C ALA A 145 -13.55 12.98 6.38
N ARG A 146 -12.99 13.64 5.37
CA ARG A 146 -11.54 13.71 5.15
C ARG A 146 -10.93 14.86 5.96
N TYR A 147 -9.73 14.63 6.47
CA TYR A 147 -8.91 15.69 7.06
C TYR A 147 -8.40 16.61 5.96
N LYS A 148 -8.34 17.91 6.24
CA LYS A 148 -7.75 18.89 5.32
C LYS A 148 -6.26 18.63 5.18
N GLU A 149 -5.81 18.30 3.98
CA GLU A 149 -4.39 18.12 3.70
C GLU A 149 -3.72 19.47 3.46
N SER A 150 -2.50 19.64 3.99
CA SER A 150 -1.68 20.79 3.62
C SER A 150 -1.36 20.72 2.13
N LYS A 151 -1.40 21.87 1.45
CA LYS A 151 -0.97 21.94 0.05
C LYS A 151 0.49 21.52 0.00
N ARG A 152 0.81 20.50 -0.81
CA ARG A 152 2.20 20.14 -1.08
C ARG A 152 2.78 21.23 -1.98
N ARG A 153 3.89 21.82 -1.56
CA ARG A 153 4.63 22.76 -2.40
C ARG A 153 5.33 21.99 -3.52
N VAL A 154 5.28 22.52 -4.73
CA VAL A 154 6.15 22.10 -5.84
C VAL A 154 7.36 23.02 -5.84
N ARG A 155 8.56 22.45 -5.72
CA ARG A 155 9.84 23.18 -5.79
C ARG A 155 10.57 22.70 -7.03
N TRP A 156 11.16 23.64 -7.75
CA TRP A 156 12.07 23.40 -8.88
C TRP A 156 13.41 24.07 -8.59
N LEU A 157 14.47 23.60 -9.22
CA LEU A 157 15.79 24.25 -9.14
C LEU A 157 15.92 25.35 -10.18
N ARG A 158 16.69 26.39 -9.86
CA ARG A 158 17.26 27.28 -10.87
C ARG A 158 18.45 26.59 -11.58
N PRO A 159 18.81 26.99 -12.80
CA PRO A 159 19.95 26.40 -13.52
C PRO A 159 21.25 26.42 -12.69
N ASP A 160 21.55 27.52 -12.01
CA ASP A 160 22.74 27.64 -11.17
C ASP A 160 22.70 26.75 -9.91
N GLU A 161 21.52 26.58 -9.31
CA GLU A 161 21.30 25.63 -8.20
C GLU A 161 21.52 24.19 -8.67
N ALA A 162 21.04 23.85 -9.87
CA ALA A 162 21.21 22.52 -10.45
C ALA A 162 22.69 22.21 -10.75
N GLU A 163 23.42 23.16 -11.34
CA GLU A 163 24.86 23.01 -11.60
C GLU A 163 25.66 22.80 -10.30
N LYS A 164 25.44 23.64 -9.29
CA LYS A 164 26.07 23.50 -7.96
C LYS A 164 25.76 22.14 -7.34
N LEU A 165 24.49 21.73 -7.38
CA LEU A 165 24.07 20.44 -6.83
C LEU A 165 24.73 19.26 -7.53
N VAL A 166 24.78 19.28 -8.87
CA VAL A 166 25.43 18.23 -9.67
C VAL A 166 26.93 18.16 -9.35
N ALA A 167 27.60 19.30 -9.23
CA ALA A 167 29.02 19.37 -8.87
C ALA A 167 29.34 18.84 -7.47
N ALA A 168 28.40 18.96 -6.52
CA ALA A 168 28.55 18.46 -5.16
C ALA A 168 28.23 16.95 -5.00
N LEU A 169 27.67 16.30 -6.03
CA LEU A 169 27.31 14.90 -5.97
C LEU A 169 28.49 13.99 -6.35
N PRO A 170 28.56 12.75 -5.79
CA PRO A 170 29.45 11.74 -6.31
C PRO A 170 29.14 11.44 -7.78
N ASP A 171 30.15 11.21 -8.62
CA ASP A 171 30.02 11.05 -10.08
C ASP A 171 28.87 10.11 -10.51
N TYR A 172 28.77 8.95 -9.87
CA TYR A 172 27.75 7.95 -10.20
C TYR A 172 26.31 8.41 -9.90
N ILE A 173 26.13 9.39 -9.02
CA ILE A 173 24.84 10.02 -8.69
C ILE A 173 24.65 11.31 -9.48
N ALA A 174 25.71 12.08 -9.69
CA ALA A 174 25.70 13.30 -10.50
C ALA A 174 25.15 13.00 -11.90
N GLU A 175 25.70 11.99 -12.58
CA GLU A 175 25.25 11.54 -13.90
C GLU A 175 23.78 11.09 -13.87
N MET A 176 23.37 10.39 -12.81
CA MET A 176 21.98 9.95 -12.65
C MET A 176 21.02 11.12 -12.38
N ALA A 177 21.48 12.18 -11.70
CA ALA A 177 20.71 13.39 -11.43
C ALA A 177 20.53 14.21 -12.72
N VAL A 178 21.60 14.37 -13.52
CA VAL A 178 21.53 14.98 -14.85
C VAL A 178 20.55 14.23 -15.74
N PHE A 179 20.62 12.90 -15.78
CA PHE A 179 19.65 12.11 -16.55
C PHE A 179 18.21 12.29 -16.04
N SER A 180 18.01 12.37 -14.73
CA SER A 180 16.68 12.58 -14.14
C SER A 180 16.08 13.96 -14.46
N LEU A 181 16.90 15.01 -14.46
CA LEU A 181 16.50 16.36 -14.87
C LEU A 181 16.04 16.39 -16.33
N ASN A 182 16.80 15.75 -17.22
CA ASN A 182 16.54 15.81 -18.65
C ASN A 182 15.39 14.88 -19.11
N THR A 183 15.02 13.87 -18.32
CA THR A 183 14.01 12.88 -18.71
C THR A 183 12.71 12.94 -17.90
N GLY A 184 12.72 13.62 -16.74
CA GLY A 184 11.56 13.71 -15.84
C GLY A 184 11.09 12.36 -15.28
N LEU A 185 11.90 11.32 -15.42
CA LEU A 185 11.55 9.96 -15.04
C LEU A 185 11.40 9.82 -13.52
N ARG A 186 10.55 8.87 -13.10
CA ARG A 186 10.42 8.55 -11.67
C ARG A 186 11.74 7.96 -11.18
N LYS A 187 12.13 8.31 -9.95
CA LYS A 187 13.31 7.76 -9.25
C LYS A 187 13.47 6.24 -9.43
N SER A 188 12.40 5.48 -9.23
CA SER A 188 12.43 4.01 -9.37
C SER A 188 12.79 3.55 -10.78
N ASN A 189 12.37 4.30 -11.80
CA ASN A 189 12.57 3.95 -13.19
C ASN A 189 14.01 4.25 -13.61
N VAL A 190 14.56 5.37 -13.12
CA VAL A 190 15.97 5.71 -13.31
C VAL A 190 16.88 4.69 -12.60
N LEU A 191 16.59 4.38 -11.32
CA LEU A 191 17.40 3.42 -10.55
C LEU A 191 17.42 2.00 -11.14
N ASN A 192 16.33 1.58 -11.79
CA ASN A 192 16.22 0.25 -12.38
C ASN A 192 16.38 0.26 -13.90
N LEU A 193 16.83 1.37 -14.50
CA LEU A 193 16.96 1.49 -15.95
C LEU A 193 18.00 0.52 -16.48
N LYS A 194 17.61 -0.27 -17.49
CA LYS A 194 18.47 -1.26 -18.16
C LYS A 194 18.81 -0.85 -19.58
N TRP A 195 19.95 -1.30 -20.09
CA TRP A 195 20.39 -1.05 -21.46
C TRP A 195 19.40 -1.54 -22.51
N LYS A 196 18.74 -2.68 -22.27
CA LYS A 196 17.68 -3.22 -23.15
C LYS A 196 16.48 -2.28 -23.36
N GLN A 197 16.34 -1.27 -22.50
CA GLN A 197 15.26 -0.29 -22.55
C GLN A 197 15.64 0.94 -23.36
N ILE A 198 16.90 1.06 -23.78
CA ILE A 198 17.40 2.24 -24.48
C ILE A 198 17.58 1.90 -25.94
N ASP A 199 16.89 2.65 -26.77
CA ASP A 199 17.12 2.70 -28.21
C ASP A 199 17.95 3.95 -28.51
N LEU A 200 19.26 3.76 -28.67
CA LEU A 200 20.20 4.85 -28.95
C LEU A 200 20.02 5.42 -30.37
N GLU A 201 19.56 4.61 -31.32
CA GLU A 201 19.34 5.04 -32.70
C GLU A 201 18.12 5.96 -32.78
N ARG A 202 17.02 5.57 -32.14
CA ARG A 202 15.81 6.40 -32.05
C ARG A 202 15.88 7.48 -30.98
N LYS A 203 16.94 7.49 -30.15
CA LYS A 203 17.10 8.37 -28.99
C LYS A 203 15.90 8.29 -28.02
N VAL A 204 15.46 7.08 -27.69
CA VAL A 204 14.30 6.84 -26.80
C VAL A 204 14.62 5.86 -25.68
N ALA A 205 14.14 6.13 -24.47
CA ALA A 205 14.07 5.17 -23.38
C ALA A 205 12.65 4.62 -23.21
N TRP A 206 12.51 3.30 -23.30
CA TRP A 206 11.25 2.56 -23.18
C TRP A 206 11.06 1.96 -21.79
N LEU A 207 10.06 2.44 -21.07
CA LEU A 207 9.65 1.86 -19.80
C LEU A 207 8.47 0.93 -20.02
N HIS A 208 8.61 -0.34 -19.64
CA HIS A 208 7.56 -1.34 -19.86
C HIS A 208 6.40 -1.18 -18.85
N HIS A 209 5.26 -1.77 -19.19
CA HIS A 209 4.01 -1.74 -18.42
C HIS A 209 4.19 -2.14 -16.94
N ASP A 210 5.09 -3.09 -16.65
CA ASP A 210 5.34 -3.54 -15.27
C ASP A 210 6.11 -2.54 -14.41
N GLU A 211 6.80 -1.60 -15.05
CA GLU A 211 7.72 -0.64 -14.46
C GLU A 211 7.13 0.78 -14.39
N THR A 212 5.98 1.01 -15.05
CA THR A 212 5.22 2.25 -14.92
C THR A 212 4.11 2.10 -13.89
N LYS A 213 3.94 3.12 -13.04
CA LYS A 213 2.85 3.14 -12.04
C LYS A 213 1.44 3.09 -12.68
N SER A 214 1.33 3.41 -13.97
CA SER A 214 0.08 3.43 -14.72
C SER A 214 -0.21 2.13 -15.48
N GLY A 215 0.75 1.20 -15.60
CA GLY A 215 0.55 -0.02 -16.38
C GLY A 215 0.66 0.15 -17.90
N HIS A 216 1.07 1.32 -18.38
CA HIS A 216 1.25 1.61 -19.81
C HIS A 216 2.73 1.77 -20.15
N ALA A 217 3.14 1.26 -21.31
CA ALA A 217 4.48 1.53 -21.81
C ALA A 217 4.66 3.04 -22.03
N LEU A 218 5.81 3.57 -21.64
CA LEU A 218 6.14 4.98 -21.80
C LEU A 218 7.47 5.10 -22.54
N GLY A 219 7.44 5.70 -23.73
CA GLY A 219 8.64 6.14 -24.44
C GLY A 219 8.99 7.56 -24.01
N VAL A 220 10.24 7.76 -23.58
CA VAL A 220 10.78 9.08 -23.24
C VAL A 220 11.88 9.43 -24.22
N ALA A 221 11.71 10.54 -24.94
CA ALA A 221 12.73 11.07 -25.84
C ALA A 221 13.96 11.53 -25.04
N LEU A 222 15.14 11.22 -25.55
CA LEU A 222 16.42 11.52 -24.92
C LEU A 222 17.08 12.69 -25.66
N ASN A 223 17.29 13.78 -24.95
CA ASN A 223 18.06 14.91 -25.46
C ASN A 223 19.57 14.61 -25.42
N ASP A 224 20.38 15.49 -26.00
CA ASP A 224 21.82 15.26 -26.13
C ASP A 224 22.54 15.19 -24.76
N ALA A 225 22.04 15.91 -23.75
CA ALA A 225 22.55 15.80 -22.38
C ALA A 225 22.29 14.41 -21.78
N ALA A 226 21.07 13.86 -21.93
CA ALA A 226 20.74 12.52 -21.49
C ALA A 226 21.55 11.46 -22.25
N LEU A 227 21.75 11.63 -23.57
CA LEU A 227 22.59 10.73 -24.37
C LEU A 227 24.05 10.77 -23.94
N SER A 228 24.61 11.95 -23.65
CA SER A 228 25.97 12.10 -23.13
C SER A 228 26.17 11.31 -21.83
N VAL A 229 25.20 11.38 -20.92
CA VAL A 229 25.21 10.56 -19.70
C VAL A 229 25.25 9.07 -20.05
N LEU A 230 24.40 8.60 -20.97
CA LEU A 230 24.37 7.20 -21.38
C LEU A 230 25.71 6.75 -21.97
N PHE A 231 26.34 7.55 -22.83
CA PHE A 231 27.65 7.21 -23.36
C PHE A 231 28.71 7.08 -22.26
N LYS A 232 28.70 7.95 -21.25
CA LYS A 232 29.59 7.85 -20.08
C LYS A 232 29.33 6.63 -19.19
N GLN A 233 28.11 6.08 -19.19
CA GLN A 233 27.78 4.88 -18.41
C GLN A 233 28.05 3.58 -19.17
N ARG A 234 28.18 3.62 -20.50
CA ARG A 234 28.37 2.44 -21.34
C ARG A 234 29.61 1.66 -20.93
N GLY A 235 29.49 0.34 -20.84
CA GLY A 235 30.59 -0.56 -20.47
C GLY A 235 30.80 -0.73 -18.96
N LYS A 236 30.14 0.06 -18.09
CA LYS A 236 30.28 -0.09 -16.63
C LYS A 236 29.53 -1.29 -16.05
N HIS A 237 28.47 -1.73 -16.71
CA HIS A 237 27.68 -2.90 -16.31
C HIS A 237 26.92 -3.46 -17.52
N PRO A 238 26.76 -4.80 -17.64
CA PRO A 238 26.08 -5.42 -18.78
C PRO A 238 24.60 -5.08 -18.88
N ASP A 239 23.86 -5.12 -17.76
CA ASP A 239 22.40 -4.88 -17.77
C ASP A 239 21.95 -3.47 -17.38
N TYR A 240 22.44 -2.93 -16.25
CA TYR A 240 21.97 -1.67 -15.68
C TYR A 240 22.76 -0.47 -16.18
N VAL A 241 22.07 0.66 -16.37
CA VAL A 241 22.67 1.91 -16.80
C VAL A 241 23.42 2.60 -15.67
N PHE A 242 22.81 2.69 -14.48
CA PHE A 242 23.40 3.39 -13.34
C PHE A 242 23.90 2.41 -12.29
N VAL A 243 25.22 2.41 -12.08
CA VAL A 243 25.91 1.59 -11.07
C VAL A 243 26.71 2.45 -10.10
N ASN A 244 26.92 1.93 -8.90
CA ASN A 244 27.74 2.56 -7.88
C ASN A 244 29.24 2.35 -8.17
N ARG A 245 30.11 2.90 -7.30
CA ARG A 245 31.58 2.76 -7.42
C ARG A 245 32.11 1.32 -7.38
N ARG A 246 31.29 0.35 -6.96
CA ARG A 246 31.62 -1.09 -6.93
C ARG A 246 31.09 -1.84 -8.15
N GLY A 247 30.57 -1.12 -9.15
CA GLY A 247 29.95 -1.72 -10.34
C GLY A 247 28.60 -2.38 -10.06
N GLN A 248 27.95 -2.14 -8.93
CA GLN A 248 26.64 -2.72 -8.61
C GLN A 248 25.50 -1.73 -8.87
N PRO A 249 24.28 -2.18 -9.23
CA PRO A 249 23.14 -1.28 -9.45
C PRO A 249 22.90 -0.35 -8.26
N VAL A 250 22.68 0.94 -8.53
CA VAL A 250 22.43 1.92 -7.46
C VAL A 250 21.09 1.60 -6.79
N ARG A 251 21.11 1.37 -5.47
CA ARG A 251 19.90 1.07 -4.67
C ARG A 251 19.51 2.21 -3.73
N ASP A 252 20.49 2.89 -3.17
CA ASP A 252 20.29 4.00 -2.25
C ASP A 252 21.08 5.24 -2.71
N ILE A 253 20.38 6.37 -2.69
CA ILE A 253 20.91 7.70 -3.00
C ILE A 253 20.66 8.68 -1.87
N GLN A 254 19.92 8.29 -0.82
CA GLN A 254 19.37 9.22 0.15
C GLN A 254 20.47 9.92 0.95
N LYS A 255 21.45 9.16 1.44
CA LYS A 255 22.60 9.71 2.17
C LYS A 255 23.44 10.68 1.33
N PRO A 256 23.98 10.29 0.17
CA PRO A 256 24.79 11.21 -0.65
C PRO A 256 23.98 12.39 -1.20
N TRP A 257 22.70 12.20 -1.53
CA TRP A 257 21.81 13.29 -1.92
C TRP A 257 21.65 14.34 -0.83
N LYS A 258 21.36 13.90 0.41
CA LYS A 258 21.22 14.80 1.56
C LYS A 258 22.52 15.57 1.81
N LYS A 259 23.66 14.89 1.79
CA LYS A 259 24.98 15.52 1.98
C LYS A 259 25.28 16.58 0.91
N ALA A 260 24.94 16.32 -0.35
CA ALA A 260 25.16 17.27 -1.43
C ALA A 260 24.28 18.51 -1.27
N LEU A 261 22.99 18.34 -0.94
CA LEU A 261 22.08 19.46 -0.66
C LEU A 261 22.57 20.35 0.49
N GLU A 262 23.03 19.75 1.58
CA GLU A 262 23.61 20.46 2.72
C GLU A 262 24.86 21.24 2.31
N ALA A 263 25.72 20.66 1.48
CA ALA A 263 26.95 21.31 1.01
C ALA A 263 26.70 22.54 0.12
N VAL A 264 25.59 22.57 -0.62
CA VAL A 264 25.23 23.70 -1.51
C VAL A 264 24.14 24.60 -0.93
N GLY A 265 23.72 24.37 0.31
CA GLY A 265 22.71 25.19 1.00
C GLY A 265 21.30 25.09 0.41
N ILE A 266 20.95 23.99 -0.28
CA ILE A 266 19.61 23.80 -0.82
C ILE A 266 18.73 23.09 0.22
N GLU A 267 17.71 23.80 0.69
CA GLU A 267 16.74 23.28 1.65
C GLU A 267 15.46 22.76 0.99
N ASP A 268 14.79 21.82 1.66
CA ASP A 268 13.48 21.26 1.30
C ASP A 268 13.36 20.78 -0.17
N PHE A 269 14.43 20.16 -0.70
CA PHE A 269 14.46 19.59 -2.04
C PHE A 269 14.71 18.07 -2.02
N ARG A 270 13.96 17.31 -2.81
CA ARG A 270 14.06 15.85 -2.88
C ARG A 270 14.44 15.42 -4.29
N TRP A 271 14.98 14.23 -4.44
CA TRP A 271 15.23 13.65 -5.77
C TRP A 271 13.99 13.66 -6.67
N HIS A 272 12.80 13.44 -6.08
CA HIS A 272 11.57 13.44 -6.87
C HIS A 272 11.20 14.83 -7.42
N ASP A 273 11.79 15.89 -6.90
CA ASP A 273 11.53 17.25 -7.37
C ASP A 273 12.36 17.60 -8.62
N LEU A 274 13.37 16.79 -8.97
CA LEU A 274 14.13 16.93 -10.23
C LEU A 274 13.24 16.85 -11.47
N ARG A 275 12.17 16.06 -11.44
CA ARG A 275 11.23 15.96 -12.57
C ARG A 275 10.21 17.10 -12.63
N HIS A 276 10.25 18.01 -11.66
CA HIS A 276 9.43 19.22 -11.62
C HIS A 276 10.25 20.47 -11.99
N THR A 277 11.57 20.28 -12.17
CA THR A 277 12.48 21.27 -12.72
C THR A 277 12.47 21.15 -14.23
#